data_AF-A0A534IJN1-F1
#
_entry.id   AF-A0A534IJN1-F1
#
_cell.length_a   1.000
_cell.length_b   1.000
_cell.length_c   1.000
_cell.angle_alpha   90.00
_cell.angle_beta   90.00
_cell.angle_gamma   90.00
#
_symmetry.space_group_name_H-M   'P 1'
#
loop_
_entity.id
_entity.type
_entity.pdbx_description
1 polymer ?
#
loop_
_entity_poly.entity_id
_entity_poly.type
_entity_poly.pdbx_seq_one_letter_code
_entity_poly.pdbx_strand_id
1 'polypeptide(L)' 'MVNDREFVAALRACGAVQFGSFTLASGKASDYYVDIKRATRPELLREIA' A
#
# COMPACT_ATOMS: atom_id res chain seq x y z
N MET A 1 17.51 5.94 4.28
CA MET A 1 16.67 6.34 3.14
C MET A 1 16.29 5.07 2.41
N VAL A 2 15.07 4.61 2.64
CA VAL A 2 14.47 3.53 1.85
C VAL A 2 14.15 4.12 0.49
N ASN A 3 14.50 3.44 -0.61
CA ASN A 3 14.11 3.91 -1.93
C ASN A 3 12.66 3.51 -2.26
N ASP A 4 12.03 4.15 -3.24
CA ASP A 4 10.62 3.95 -3.61
C ASP A 4 10.24 2.46 -3.82
N ARG A 5 11.14 1.64 -4.39
CA ARG A 5 10.88 0.21 -4.62
C ARG A 5 10.83 -0.59 -3.34
N GLU A 6 11.73 -0.30 -2.41
CA GLU A 6 11.77 -0.96 -1.10
C GLU A 6 10.56 -0.57 -0.25
N PHE A 7 10.13 0.69 -0.34
CA PHE A 7 8.92 1.17 0.33
C PHE A 7 7.67 0.46 -0.20
N VAL A 8 7.51 0.37 -1.51
CA VAL A 8 6.40 -0.38 -2.14
C VAL A 8 6.48 -1.86 -1.79
N ALA A 9 7.66 -2.47 -1.75
CA ALA A 9 7.83 -3.87 -1.34
C ALA A 9 7.40 -4.08 0.12
N ALA A 10 7.75 -3.17 1.03
CA ALA A 10 7.33 -3.23 2.43
C ALA A 10 5.80 -3.08 2.58
N LEU A 11 5.18 -2.18 1.82
CA LEU A 11 3.71 -2.03 1.78
C LEU A 11 3.00 -3.27 1.22
N ARG A 12 3.57 -3.93 0.20
CA ARG A 12 3.04 -5.20 -0.31
C ARG A 12 3.19 -6.32 0.71
N ALA A 13 4.32 -6.39 1.40
CA ALA A 13 4.59 -7.42 2.40
C ALA A 13 3.63 -7.38 3.60
N CYS A 14 3.16 -6.19 4.00
CA CYS A 14 2.12 -6.05 5.05
C CYS A 14 0.68 -6.10 4.51
N GLY A 15 0.48 -6.34 3.21
CA GLY A 15 -0.84 -6.38 2.60
C GLY A 15 -1.54 -5.03 2.49
N ALA A 16 -0.80 -3.93 2.67
CA ALA A 16 -1.29 -2.57 2.46
C ALA A 16 -1.45 -2.24 0.97
N VAL A 17 -0.78 -2.97 0.06
CA VAL A 17 -0.98 -2.86 -1.39
C VAL A 17 -1.43 -4.20 -1.94
N GLN A 18 -2.56 -4.19 -2.65
CA GLN A 18 -3.16 -5.36 -3.30
C GLN A 18 -3.35 -5.08 -4.79
N PHE A 19 -3.00 -6.04 -5.64
CA PHE A 19 -3.19 -5.97 -7.09
C PHE A 19 -4.32 -6.91 -7.51
N GLY A 20 -5.17 -6.46 -8.42
CA GLY A 20 -6.38 -7.15 -8.84
C GLY A 20 -7.43 -6.16 -9.34
N SER A 21 -8.60 -6.64 -9.73
CA SER A 21 -9.67 -5.76 -10.19
C SER A 21 -10.50 -5.25 -9.00
N PHE A 22 -10.40 -3.95 -8.74
CA PHE A 22 -11.15 -3.28 -7.68
C PHE A 22 -12.09 -2.24 -8.27
N THR A 23 -13.28 -2.12 -7.71
CA THR A 23 -14.18 -1.00 -7.98
C THR A 23 -14.03 0.03 -6.87
N LEU A 24 -13.56 1.22 -7.22
CA LEU A 24 -13.40 2.33 -6.30
C LEU A 24 -14.77 2.91 -5.90
N ALA A 25 -14.82 3.68 -4.82
CA ALA A 25 -16.02 4.40 -4.39
C ALA A 25 -16.58 5.36 -5.46
N SER A 26 -15.75 5.78 -6.42
CA SER A 26 -16.15 6.58 -7.58
C SER A 26 -16.82 5.77 -8.71
N GLY A 27 -16.95 4.45 -8.55
CA GLY A 27 -17.45 3.53 -9.58
C GLY A 27 -16.41 3.16 -10.64
N LYS A 28 -15.19 3.71 -10.58
CA LYS A 28 -14.12 3.39 -11.53
C LYS A 28 -13.44 2.07 -11.18
N ALA A 29 -13.04 1.32 -12.20
CA ALA A 29 -12.15 0.19 -12.04
C ALA A 29 -10.72 0.67 -11.75
N SER A 30 -10.02 -0.06 -10.90
CA SER A 30 -8.61 0.13 -10.58
C SER A 30 -7.95 -1.24 -10.47
N ASP A 31 -6.75 -1.37 -11.03
CA ASP A 31 -5.96 -2.61 -11.01
C ASP A 31 -5.20 -2.80 -9.68
N TYR A 32 -5.35 -1.85 -8.76
CA TYR A 32 -4.73 -1.89 -7.44
C TYR A 32 -5.61 -1.20 -6.39
N TYR A 33 -5.44 -1.65 -5.15
CA TYR A 33 -6.05 -1.09 -3.96
C TYR A 33 -5.00 -0.90 -2.87
N VAL A 34 -5.00 0.27 -2.24
CA VAL A 34 -4.07 0.60 -1.15
C VAL A 34 -4.85 0.81 0.14
N ASP A 35 -4.63 -0.09 1.11
CA ASP A 35 -5.17 -0.01 2.46
C ASP A 35 -4.04 0.34 3.43
N ILE A 36 -3.77 1.65 3.58
CA ILE A 36 -2.70 2.13 4.45
C ILE A 36 -2.90 1.77 5.92
N LYS A 37 -4.15 1.46 6.33
CA LYS A 37 -4.45 1.06 7.72
C LYS A 37 -3.82 -0.29 8.08
N ARG A 38 -3.40 -1.08 7.08
CA ARG A 38 -2.68 -2.34 7.28
C ARG A 38 -1.17 -2.16 7.51
N ALA A 39 -0.62 -0.96 7.28
CA ALA A 39 0.77 -0.66 7.56
C ALA A 39 0.98 -0.41 9.07
N THR A 40 0.89 -1.47 9.89
CA THR A 40 1.03 -1.38 11.36
C THR A 40 2.47 -1.50 11.88
N ARG A 41 3.43 -1.70 10.97
CA ARG A 41 4.85 -1.88 11.30
C ARG A 41 5.49 -0.53 11.68
N PRO A 42 6.07 -0.37 12.88
CA PRO A 42 6.64 0.90 13.34
C PRO A 42 7.69 1.50 12.40
N GLU A 43 8.54 0.66 11.82
CA GLU A 43 9.55 1.07 10.84
C GLU A 43 8.94 1.59 9.53
N LEU A 44 7.83 1.02 9.09
CA LEU A 44 7.13 1.46 7.87
C LEU A 44 6.34 2.74 8.11
N LEU A 45 5.76 2.89 9.30
CA LEU A 45 5.06 4.11 9.72
C LEU A 45 6.00 5.32 9.78
N ARG A 46 7.27 5.13 10.15
CA ARG A 46 8.29 6.20 10.13
C ARG A 46 8.61 6.71 8.73
N GLU A 47 8.43 5.90 7.70
CA GLU A 47 8.64 6.32 6.30
C GLU A 47 7.39 7.00 5.71
N ILE A 48 6.23 6.90 6.38
CA ILE A 48 4.97 7.56 5.98
C ILE A 48 4.80 8.94 6.66
N ALA A 49 5.30 9.08 7.89
CA ALA A 49 5.17 10.26 8.75
C ALA A 49 6.04 11.44 8.30
#